data_AF-A0A1U8JAK7-F1
#
_entry.id   AF-A0A1U8JAK7-F1
#
_cell.length_a   1.000
_cell.length_b   1.000
_cell.length_c   1.000
_cell.angle_alpha   90.00
_cell.angle_beta   90.00
_cell.angle_gamma   90.00
#
_symmetry.space_group_name_H-M   'P 1'
#
loop_
_entity.id
_entity.type
_entity.pdbx_description
1 polymer ?
#
loop_
_entity_poly.entity_id
_entity_poly.type
_entity_poly.pdbx_seq_one_letter_code
_entity_poly.pdbx_strand_id
1 'polypeptide(L)'
;MDVFHVTDQHGNKLSEVDVAEKIQQQLGPRSYSFQSLKRSVGVQAASKQTIIELTGRDRPGLLSEIFAVLTDLKCNVVAAEVWTHNSRMASVVYIADETTGLSIDNPERLMKIKQLLLYVLKGDRDKMNANTAVSLGSMHKERRLHQMMYADRDYDMSDANSGSTSDRSKPQVTVENCEHKGYTVVNLRCPDRPKLLFDTVCTLTDMQYVVYHATVIAEGPEAYQEYYIRHMDGCPISSEAEQQRVIHCLEAAIKRRASEGIRLELCSDDRVGLLSDVTRIFRENGLSVTRAEVKTRGSQAVNIFYVTDASGDPVKSETIEAVRKEIGLTILHVKDDAYSKSPPQESLIFSLGTLFKSRFLYNLGLIKSCS
;
A
#
# COMPACT_ATOMS: atom_id res chain seq x y z
N MET A 1 0.84 -16.54 23.53
CA MET A 1 0.12 -17.30 22.49
C MET A 1 -0.55 -16.25 21.64
N ASP A 2 -0.07 -16.06 20.42
CA ASP A 2 -0.69 -15.13 19.48
C ASP A 2 -1.83 -15.86 18.77
N VAL A 3 -2.99 -15.21 18.67
CA VAL A 3 -4.19 -15.80 18.06
C VAL A 3 -4.66 -14.87 16.94
N PHE A 4 -4.76 -15.42 15.73
CA PHE A 4 -5.22 -14.69 14.56
C PHE A 4 -6.49 -15.34 14.02
N HIS A 5 -7.55 -14.55 13.85
CA HIS A 5 -8.75 -14.92 13.12
C HIS A 5 -8.71 -14.23 11.75
N VAL A 6 -8.48 -15.00 10.69
CA VAL A 6 -8.21 -14.46 9.35
C VAL A 6 -9.30 -14.90 8.36
N THR A 7 -9.75 -13.95 7.55
CA THR A 7 -10.70 -14.15 6.45
C THR A 7 -10.06 -13.80 5.11
N ASP A 8 -10.65 -14.30 4.02
CA ASP A 8 -10.30 -13.90 2.65
C ASP A 8 -10.87 -12.52 2.28
N GLN A 9 -10.58 -12.05 1.07
CA GLN A 9 -11.09 -10.78 0.53
C GLN A 9 -12.62 -10.70 0.38
N HIS A 10 -13.32 -11.83 0.52
CA HIS A 10 -14.77 -11.95 0.45
C HIS A 10 -15.40 -12.14 1.84
N GLY A 11 -14.60 -12.11 2.92
CA GLY A 11 -15.05 -12.28 4.30
C GLY A 11 -15.23 -13.73 4.73
N ASN A 12 -14.85 -14.72 3.91
CA ASN A 12 -14.93 -16.12 4.28
C ASN A 12 -13.75 -16.51 5.15
N LYS A 13 -13.98 -17.35 6.16
CA LYS A 13 -12.90 -17.92 6.96
C LYS A 13 -11.94 -18.70 6.06
N LEU A 14 -10.64 -18.46 6.20
CA LEU A 14 -9.62 -19.24 5.50
C LEU A 14 -9.72 -20.72 5.93
N SER A 15 -10.26 -21.55 5.05
CA SER A 15 -10.42 -22.99 5.24
C SER A 15 -9.37 -23.81 4.48
N GLU A 16 -8.66 -23.18 3.55
CA GLU A 16 -7.58 -23.81 2.78
C GLU A 16 -6.36 -24.06 3.66
N VAL A 17 -6.07 -25.35 3.90
CA VAL A 17 -4.95 -25.81 4.74
C VAL A 17 -3.61 -25.27 4.22
N ASP A 18 -3.41 -25.25 2.90
CA ASP A 18 -2.18 -24.80 2.26
C ASP A 18 -1.85 -23.32 2.57
N VAL A 19 -2.87 -22.46 2.66
CA VAL A 19 -2.69 -21.05 2.98
C VAL A 19 -2.31 -20.87 4.44
N ALA A 20 -2.99 -21.60 5.35
CA ALA A 20 -2.68 -21.58 6.77
C ALA A 20 -1.27 -22.10 7.06
N GLU A 21 -0.87 -23.20 6.42
CA GLU A 21 0.48 -23.75 6.53
C GLU A 21 1.54 -22.77 6.01
N LYS A 22 1.29 -22.11 4.88
CA LYS A 22 2.21 -21.10 4.33
C LYS A 22 2.38 -19.91 5.28
N ILE A 23 1.29 -19.45 5.88
CA ILE A 23 1.34 -18.38 6.90
C ILE A 23 2.17 -18.86 8.11
N GLN A 24 1.91 -20.06 8.63
CA GLN A 24 2.68 -20.63 9.74
C GLN A 24 4.16 -20.82 9.40
N GLN A 25 4.51 -21.23 8.18
CA GLN A 25 5.90 -21.34 7.74
C GLN A 25 6.60 -19.97 7.67
N GLN A 26 5.87 -18.92 7.28
CA GLN A 26 6.41 -17.56 7.24
C GLN A 26 6.55 -16.92 8.62
N LEU A 27 5.63 -17.24 9.55
CA LEU A 27 5.62 -16.75 10.93
C LEU A 27 6.44 -17.63 11.90
N GLY A 28 6.77 -18.86 11.49
CA GLY A 28 7.52 -19.82 12.29
C GLY A 28 8.88 -19.28 12.70
N PRO A 29 9.54 -19.89 13.72
CA PRO A 29 10.72 -19.33 14.36
C PRO A 29 11.92 -19.27 13.40
N ARG A 30 12.01 -18.18 12.63
CA ARG A 30 13.29 -17.65 12.19
C ARG A 30 13.88 -16.95 13.41
N SER A 31 14.76 -17.68 14.08
CA SER A 31 15.56 -17.30 15.24
C SER A 31 15.61 -15.79 15.49
N TYR A 32 15.19 -15.40 16.69
CA TYR A 32 15.42 -14.09 17.30
C TYR A 32 16.87 -13.63 17.10
N SER A 33 17.13 -12.89 16.03
CA SER A 33 18.33 -12.08 15.87
C SER A 33 17.90 -10.66 15.53
N PHE A 34 17.55 -9.90 16.56
CA PHE A 34 17.50 -8.43 16.56
C PHE A 34 18.93 -7.86 16.47
N GLN A 35 19.69 -8.31 15.47
CA GLN A 35 20.99 -7.76 15.11
C GLN A 35 20.82 -7.23 13.70
N SER A 36 20.86 -5.90 13.59
CA SER A 36 21.03 -5.07 12.37
C SER A 36 20.50 -5.72 11.09
N LEU A 37 19.46 -5.13 10.47
CA LEU A 37 18.99 -5.43 9.11
C LEU A 37 20.14 -5.53 8.08
N LYS A 38 20.85 -6.64 8.10
CA LYS A 38 21.79 -7.17 7.15
C LYS A 38 21.29 -8.57 6.87
N ARG A 39 20.55 -8.65 5.76
CA ARG A 39 20.31 -9.84 4.93
C ARG A 39 20.16 -11.15 5.71
N SER A 40 18.92 -11.62 5.85
CA SER A 40 18.65 -13.05 6.02
C SER A 40 17.57 -13.55 5.04
N VAL A 41 18.09 -13.80 3.83
CA VAL A 41 17.75 -14.88 2.89
C VAL A 41 16.60 -15.82 3.32
N GLY A 42 15.47 -15.71 2.62
CA GLY A 42 14.62 -16.87 2.31
C GLY A 42 14.94 -17.33 0.90
N VAL A 43 15.26 -18.61 0.74
CA VAL A 43 15.66 -19.25 -0.52
C VAL A 43 14.51 -19.22 -1.54
N GLN A 44 14.52 -18.21 -2.39
CA GLN A 44 14.37 -18.39 -3.84
C GLN A 44 15.56 -17.67 -4.44
N ALA A 45 16.17 -18.22 -5.49
CA ALA A 45 17.19 -17.51 -6.26
C ALA A 45 16.53 -16.28 -6.88
N ALA A 46 16.41 -15.20 -6.11
CA ALA A 46 15.95 -13.93 -6.60
C ALA A 46 16.99 -13.50 -7.63
N SER A 47 16.60 -13.56 -8.90
CA SER A 47 17.35 -12.91 -9.96
C SER A 47 17.70 -11.51 -9.46
N LYS A 48 18.99 -11.20 -9.38
CA LYS A 48 19.41 -9.86 -8.98
C LYS A 48 18.79 -8.91 -9.98
N GLN A 49 17.87 -8.07 -9.54
CA GLN A 49 17.26 -7.04 -10.37
C GLN A 49 17.88 -5.70 -9.98
N THR A 50 18.03 -4.82 -10.97
CA THR A 50 18.47 -3.46 -10.73
C THR A 50 17.29 -2.67 -10.19
N ILE A 51 17.45 -2.12 -8.99
CA ILE A 51 16.41 -1.37 -8.28
C ILE A 51 16.83 0.09 -8.24
N ILE A 52 15.91 0.99 -8.61
CA ILE A 52 16.03 2.42 -8.41
C ILE A 52 15.07 2.83 -7.30
N GLU A 53 15.59 3.51 -6.29
CA GLU A 53 14.82 4.17 -5.24
C GLU A 53 14.85 5.68 -5.50
N LEU A 54 13.67 6.29 -5.54
CA LEU A 54 13.48 7.70 -5.81
C LEU A 54 12.72 8.32 -4.64
N THR A 55 13.24 9.41 -4.08
CA THR A 55 12.48 10.28 -3.17
C THR A 55 12.62 11.74 -3.58
N GLY A 56 11.58 12.53 -3.35
CA GLY A 56 11.62 13.95 -3.65
C GLY A 56 10.27 14.60 -3.45
N ARG A 57 10.15 15.85 -3.92
CA ARG A 57 8.85 16.51 -3.96
C ARG A 57 8.07 16.08 -5.18
N ASP A 58 6.82 15.75 -4.97
CA ASP A 58 5.88 15.43 -6.03
C ASP A 58 5.45 16.69 -6.79
N ARG A 59 5.11 16.51 -8.07
CA ARG A 59 4.49 17.53 -8.92
C ARG A 59 3.74 16.86 -10.08
N PRO A 60 2.68 17.50 -10.61
CA PRO A 60 2.00 17.02 -11.81
C PRO A 60 2.99 16.74 -12.95
N GLY A 61 2.92 15.54 -13.52
CA GLY A 61 3.79 15.12 -14.63
C GLY A 61 5.15 14.51 -14.25
N LEU A 62 5.55 14.52 -12.97
CA LEU A 62 6.83 13.97 -12.53
C LEU A 62 6.99 12.49 -12.92
N LEU A 63 5.96 11.68 -12.72
CA LEU A 63 6.00 10.26 -13.05
C LEU A 63 6.20 10.01 -14.57
N SER A 64 5.60 10.86 -15.41
CA SER A 64 5.78 10.82 -16.86
C SER A 64 7.22 11.15 -17.26
N GLU A 65 7.83 12.16 -16.64
CA GLU A 65 9.23 12.52 -16.89
C GLU A 65 10.19 11.40 -16.46
N ILE A 66 9.93 10.75 -15.32
CA ILE A 66 10.74 9.62 -14.84
C ILE A 66 10.68 8.46 -15.85
N PHE A 67 9.49 8.06 -16.29
CA PHE A 67 9.35 6.96 -17.25
C PHE A 67 9.89 7.31 -18.64
N ALA A 68 9.79 8.56 -19.07
CA ALA A 68 10.40 9.03 -20.31
C ALA A 68 11.93 8.91 -20.26
N VAL A 69 12.57 9.33 -19.16
CA VAL A 69 14.03 9.19 -18.98
C VAL A 69 14.45 7.72 -18.98
N LEU A 70 13.73 6.83 -18.28
CA LEU A 70 14.04 5.40 -18.29
C LEU A 70 13.92 4.80 -19.69
N THR A 71 12.90 5.19 -20.43
CA THR A 71 12.67 4.75 -21.82
C THR A 71 13.80 5.24 -22.75
N ASP A 72 14.21 6.50 -22.65
CA ASP A 72 15.32 7.07 -23.43
C ASP A 72 16.65 6.35 -23.14
N LEU A 73 16.87 5.96 -21.89
CA LEU A 73 18.04 5.19 -21.45
C LEU A 73 17.94 3.68 -21.72
N LYS A 74 16.97 3.25 -22.55
CA LYS A 74 16.77 1.86 -22.97
C LYS A 74 16.60 0.91 -21.77
N CYS A 75 15.90 1.40 -20.74
CA CYS A 75 15.58 0.63 -19.55
C CYS A 75 14.12 0.16 -19.65
N ASN A 76 13.91 -1.15 -19.59
CA ASN A 76 12.58 -1.72 -19.43
C ASN A 76 12.16 -1.69 -17.96
N VAL A 77 10.96 -1.22 -17.66
CA VAL A 77 10.41 -1.19 -16.29
C VAL A 77 9.63 -2.48 -16.06
N VAL A 78 10.23 -3.42 -15.33
CA VAL A 78 9.62 -4.73 -15.06
C VAL A 78 8.53 -4.62 -13.98
N ALA A 79 8.75 -3.73 -13.01
CA ALA A 79 7.77 -3.43 -12.00
C ALA A 79 8.10 -2.12 -11.28
N ALA A 80 7.10 -1.45 -10.72
CA ALA A 80 7.29 -0.26 -9.91
C ALA A 80 6.20 -0.15 -8.85
N GLU A 81 6.50 0.54 -7.76
CA GLU A 81 5.50 1.00 -6.79
C GLU A 81 5.82 2.47 -6.48
N VAL A 82 4.81 3.35 -6.60
CA VAL A 82 4.94 4.80 -6.45
C VAL A 82 3.89 5.28 -5.46
N TRP A 83 4.30 5.99 -4.40
CA TRP A 83 3.41 6.64 -3.43
C TRP A 83 3.66 8.14 -3.40
N THR A 84 2.59 8.92 -3.32
CA THR A 84 2.66 10.35 -3.04
C THR A 84 1.80 10.72 -1.83
N HIS A 85 2.30 11.62 -0.99
CA HIS A 85 1.59 12.14 0.17
C HIS A 85 2.22 13.47 0.61
N ASN A 86 1.41 14.47 0.97
CA ASN A 86 1.88 15.79 1.42
C ASN A 86 2.95 16.41 0.50
N SER A 87 2.73 16.35 -0.82
CA SER A 87 3.68 16.82 -1.85
C SER A 87 5.05 16.13 -1.81
N ARG A 88 5.18 14.99 -1.13
CA ARG A 88 6.33 14.09 -1.18
C ARG A 88 6.02 12.90 -2.07
N MET A 89 7.04 12.37 -2.75
CA MET A 89 6.96 11.15 -3.54
C MET A 89 8.05 10.17 -3.11
N ALA A 90 7.70 8.90 -3.02
CA ALA A 90 8.64 7.79 -2.96
C ALA A 90 8.31 6.76 -4.04
N SER A 91 9.33 6.23 -4.70
CA SER A 91 9.16 5.20 -5.73
C SER A 91 10.27 4.16 -5.68
N VAL A 92 9.89 2.89 -5.84
CA VAL A 92 10.81 1.76 -6.01
C VAL A 92 10.55 1.14 -7.38
N VAL A 93 11.52 1.26 -8.29
CA VAL A 93 11.42 0.83 -9.68
C VAL A 93 12.41 -0.29 -9.96
N TYR A 94 11.92 -1.39 -10.52
CA TYR A 94 12.71 -2.53 -10.98
C TYR A 94 12.92 -2.39 -12.47
N ILE A 95 14.18 -2.26 -12.87
CA ILE A 95 14.57 -2.07 -14.26
C ILE A 95 15.35 -3.27 -14.78
N ALA A 96 15.20 -3.52 -16.06
CA ALA A 96 16.03 -4.41 -16.85
C ALA A 96 16.55 -3.65 -18.08
N ASP A 97 17.63 -4.13 -18.67
CA ASP A 97 18.06 -3.65 -19.97
C ASP A 97 17.06 -4.06 -21.05
N GLU A 98 16.66 -3.12 -21.92
CA GLU A 98 15.70 -3.37 -23.00
C GLU A 98 16.14 -4.47 -23.97
N THR A 99 17.43 -4.51 -24.33
CA THR A 99 17.92 -5.43 -25.36
C THR A 99 18.15 -6.85 -24.86
N THR A 100 18.62 -6.99 -23.64
CA THR A 100 18.99 -8.28 -23.05
C THR A 100 17.91 -8.83 -22.12
N GLY A 101 17.03 -7.98 -21.57
CA GLY A 101 16.06 -8.34 -20.54
C GLY A 101 16.68 -8.67 -19.17
N LEU A 102 17.99 -8.43 -19.01
CA LEU A 102 18.75 -8.75 -17.80
C LEU A 102 18.97 -7.53 -16.91
N SER A 103 19.52 -7.75 -15.70
CA SER A 103 19.92 -6.67 -14.82
C SER A 103 20.97 -5.76 -15.48
N ILE A 104 20.86 -4.46 -15.17
CA ILE A 104 21.85 -3.48 -15.57
C ILE A 104 22.92 -3.44 -14.47
N ASP A 105 24.10 -3.96 -14.76
CA ASP A 105 25.23 -4.01 -13.82
C ASP A 105 26.38 -3.05 -14.20
N ASN A 106 26.29 -2.38 -15.36
CA ASN A 106 27.32 -1.45 -15.82
C ASN A 106 27.31 -0.17 -14.95
N PRO A 107 28.41 0.14 -14.22
CA PRO A 107 28.43 1.24 -13.26
C PRO A 107 28.30 2.62 -13.91
N GLU A 108 28.87 2.83 -15.10
CA GLU A 108 28.76 4.11 -15.82
C GLU A 108 27.32 4.38 -16.25
N ARG A 109 26.64 3.36 -16.76
CA ARG A 109 25.22 3.46 -17.11
C ARG A 109 24.35 3.71 -15.88
N LEU A 110 24.59 3.01 -14.78
CA LEU A 110 23.85 3.25 -13.53
C LEU A 110 24.08 4.66 -12.98
N MET A 111 25.31 5.18 -13.08
CA MET A 111 25.61 6.56 -12.70
C MET A 111 24.89 7.57 -13.60
N LYS A 112 24.84 7.34 -14.91
CA LYS A 112 24.09 8.18 -15.86
C LYS A 112 22.59 8.19 -15.54
N ILE A 113 21.99 7.02 -15.30
CA ILE A 113 20.58 6.87 -14.90
C ILE A 113 20.33 7.67 -13.62
N LYS A 114 21.15 7.44 -12.59
CA LYS A 114 21.04 8.12 -11.29
C LYS A 114 21.11 9.65 -11.46
N GLN A 115 22.05 10.14 -12.25
CA GLN A 115 22.25 11.57 -12.44
C GLN A 115 21.07 12.23 -13.16
N LEU A 116 20.56 11.61 -14.23
CA LEU A 116 19.41 12.14 -14.99
C LEU A 116 18.12 12.14 -14.17
N LEU A 117 17.84 11.05 -13.44
CA LEU A 117 16.68 11.00 -12.55
C LEU A 117 16.79 12.01 -11.40
N LEU A 118 17.99 12.23 -10.87
CA LEU A 118 18.20 13.26 -9.85
C LEU A 118 17.91 14.67 -10.38
N TYR A 119 18.24 14.97 -11.64
CA TYR A 119 17.87 16.26 -12.26
C TYR A 119 16.35 16.40 -12.39
N VAL A 120 15.65 15.36 -12.85
CA VAL A 120 14.19 15.34 -12.92
C VAL A 120 13.56 15.57 -11.54
N LEU A 121 14.08 14.90 -10.50
CA LEU A 121 13.53 15.04 -9.15
C LEU A 121 13.78 16.41 -8.52
N LYS A 122 14.94 17.04 -8.77
CA LYS A 122 15.24 18.39 -8.26
C LYS A 122 14.35 19.45 -8.92
N GLY A 123 14.04 19.28 -10.21
CA GLY A 123 13.35 20.29 -10.99
C GLY A 123 14.08 21.64 -10.94
N ASP A 124 13.33 22.73 -11.15
CA ASP A 124 13.89 24.09 -11.23
C ASP A 124 13.85 24.86 -9.90
N ARG A 125 13.10 24.37 -8.89
CA ARG A 125 12.67 25.18 -7.74
C ARG A 125 13.13 24.78 -6.34
N ASP A 126 13.72 23.60 -6.10
CA ASP A 126 14.36 23.35 -4.79
C ASP A 126 15.51 22.34 -4.83
N LYS A 127 16.65 22.75 -4.26
CA LYS A 127 17.89 21.97 -4.27
C LYS A 127 18.00 20.94 -3.15
N MET A 128 17.10 20.93 -2.16
CA MET A 128 17.48 20.40 -0.84
C MET A 128 17.10 18.93 -0.54
N ASN A 129 16.03 18.36 -1.12
CA ASN A 129 15.49 17.07 -0.61
C ASN A 129 15.24 15.96 -1.66
N ALA A 130 15.74 16.09 -2.89
CA ALA A 130 15.64 15.02 -3.88
C ALA A 130 16.77 13.98 -3.69
N ASN A 131 16.43 12.69 -3.62
CA ASN A 131 17.39 11.60 -3.54
C ASN A 131 17.10 10.53 -4.60
N THR A 132 18.18 9.94 -5.11
CA THR A 132 18.11 8.80 -6.02
C THR A 132 19.17 7.81 -5.58
N ALA A 133 18.74 6.59 -5.24
CA ALA A 133 19.64 5.48 -4.97
C ALA A 133 19.42 4.38 -5.99
N VAL A 134 20.49 3.69 -6.36
CA VAL A 134 20.44 2.53 -7.25
C VAL A 134 21.12 1.39 -6.52
N SER A 135 20.46 0.24 -6.45
CA SER A 135 20.94 -0.94 -5.73
C SER A 135 20.64 -2.21 -6.51
N LEU A 136 21.33 -3.30 -6.15
CA LEU A 136 21.09 -4.63 -6.68
C LEU A 136 20.56 -5.53 -5.56
N GLY A 137 19.39 -6.13 -5.76
CA GLY A 137 18.83 -7.04 -4.77
C GLY A 137 17.37 -7.38 -4.96
N SER A 138 16.79 -7.94 -3.90
CA SER A 138 15.36 -8.15 -3.75
C SER A 138 14.94 -7.45 -2.46
N MET A 139 13.94 -6.59 -2.55
CA MET A 139 13.44 -5.79 -1.43
C MET A 139 11.92 -5.86 -1.40
N HIS A 140 11.34 -5.92 -0.20
CA HIS A 140 9.89 -5.81 -0.06
C HIS A 140 9.47 -4.36 -0.35
N LYS A 141 8.98 -4.10 -1.58
CA LYS A 141 8.75 -2.74 -2.14
C LYS A 141 7.99 -1.84 -1.18
N GLU A 142 6.89 -2.34 -0.63
CA GLU A 142 6.01 -1.59 0.26
C GLU A 142 6.65 -1.27 1.61
N ARG A 143 7.48 -2.17 2.14
CA ARG A 143 8.21 -1.92 3.40
C ARG A 143 9.27 -0.86 3.17
N ARG A 144 9.92 -0.90 2.01
CA ARG A 144 10.93 0.08 1.65
C ARG A 144 10.33 1.47 1.41
N LEU A 145 9.18 1.54 0.75
CA LEU A 145 8.44 2.80 0.58
C LEU A 145 8.03 3.42 1.91
N HIS A 146 7.60 2.59 2.88
CA HIS A 146 7.36 3.04 4.26
C HIS A 146 8.55 3.80 4.84
N GLN A 147 9.73 3.19 4.78
CA GLN A 147 10.98 3.77 5.28
C GLN A 147 11.39 5.03 4.52
N MET A 148 11.21 5.03 3.20
CA MET A 148 11.55 6.17 2.34
C MET A 148 10.67 7.38 2.66
N MET A 149 9.35 7.18 2.75
CA MET A 149 8.41 8.25 3.08
C MET A 149 8.65 8.80 4.50
N TYR A 150 8.89 7.92 5.48
CA TYR A 150 9.22 8.32 6.85
C TYR A 150 10.52 9.13 6.90
N ALA A 151 11.60 8.66 6.26
CA ALA A 151 12.89 9.36 6.22
C ALA A 151 12.78 10.73 5.52
N ASP A 152 11.85 10.84 4.58
CA ASP A 152 11.56 12.06 3.82
C ASP A 152 10.56 13.00 4.52
N ARG A 153 10.08 12.60 5.70
CA ARG A 153 9.18 13.34 6.60
C ARG A 153 7.86 13.73 5.96
N ASP A 154 7.21 12.77 5.29
CA ASP A 154 5.85 12.96 4.75
C ASP A 154 4.81 13.31 5.81
N TYR A 155 5.08 13.04 7.08
CA TYR A 155 4.23 13.34 8.23
C TYR A 155 4.34 14.78 8.76
N ASP A 156 5.32 15.57 8.31
CA ASP A 156 5.46 16.98 8.70
C ASP A 156 4.38 17.78 7.95
N MET A 157 3.25 18.06 8.63
CA MET A 157 2.18 18.89 8.07
C MET A 157 2.68 20.32 7.85
N SER A 158 2.67 20.81 6.61
CA SER A 158 2.70 22.26 6.38
C SER A 158 1.33 22.83 6.75
N ASP A 159 1.27 23.85 7.62
CA ASP A 159 0.06 24.50 8.15
C ASP A 159 -0.96 25.05 7.11
N ALA A 160 -0.79 24.77 5.81
CA ALA A 160 -1.52 25.41 4.72
C ALA A 160 -2.80 24.71 4.24
N ASN A 161 -3.04 23.42 4.55
CA ASN A 161 -4.21 22.70 4.01
C ASN A 161 -5.17 22.18 5.10
N SER A 162 -5.66 23.12 5.91
CA SER A 162 -6.89 22.94 6.68
C SER A 162 -8.11 23.23 5.78
N GLY A 163 -8.30 22.43 4.73
CA GLY A 163 -9.32 22.65 3.70
C GLY A 163 -10.26 21.46 3.52
N SER A 164 -11.37 21.47 4.27
CA SER A 164 -12.67 20.86 3.98
C SER A 164 -12.78 19.62 3.07
N THR A 165 -12.44 18.43 3.59
CA THR A 165 -13.13 17.19 3.19
C THR A 165 -13.73 16.55 4.45
N SER A 166 -14.89 15.92 4.31
CA SER A 166 -15.78 15.54 5.41
C SER A 166 -15.09 14.78 6.57
N ASP A 167 -15.32 15.25 7.79
CA ASP A 167 -14.68 14.89 9.06
C ASP A 167 -14.81 13.40 9.50
N ARG A 168 -15.47 12.55 8.68
CA ARG A 168 -15.76 11.14 9.01
C ARG A 168 -14.77 10.13 8.44
N SER A 169 -13.93 10.49 7.47
CA SER A 169 -12.95 9.57 6.88
C SER A 169 -11.54 9.72 7.45
N LYS A 170 -11.31 10.74 8.30
CA LYS A 170 -9.99 10.99 8.88
C LYS A 170 -9.66 9.93 9.92
N PRO A 171 -8.46 9.33 9.88
CA PRO A 171 -8.02 8.43 10.94
C PRO A 171 -7.99 9.19 12.27
N GLN A 172 -8.56 8.59 13.31
CA GLN A 172 -8.47 9.06 14.68
C GLN A 172 -7.38 8.28 15.39
N VAL A 173 -6.34 8.97 15.83
CA VAL A 173 -5.22 8.37 16.57
C VAL A 173 -5.10 9.07 17.92
N THR A 174 -5.18 8.32 19.00
CA THR A 174 -4.88 8.81 20.35
C THR A 174 -3.70 8.05 20.93
N VAL A 175 -2.93 8.75 21.77
CA VAL A 175 -1.73 8.22 22.40
C VAL A 175 -1.81 8.59 23.87
N GLU A 176 -1.82 7.58 24.73
CA GLU A 176 -2.05 7.73 26.16
C GLU A 176 -0.98 6.97 26.94
N ASN A 177 -0.39 7.61 27.95
CA ASN A 177 0.62 6.97 28.78
C ASN A 177 -0.03 6.17 29.93
N CYS A 178 0.30 4.88 30.02
CA CYS A 178 -0.08 4.02 31.12
C CYS A 178 1.05 3.97 32.17
N GLU A 179 1.11 4.98 33.03
CA GLU A 179 2.18 5.15 34.04
C GLU A 179 2.38 3.91 34.91
N HIS A 180 1.30 3.26 35.34
CA HIS A 180 1.36 2.08 36.22
C HIS A 180 1.98 0.84 35.60
N LYS A 181 1.98 0.72 34.26
CA LYS A 181 2.50 -0.45 33.54
C LYS A 181 3.76 -0.11 32.72
N GLY A 182 4.17 1.16 32.68
CA GLY A 182 5.32 1.63 31.91
C GLY A 182 5.17 1.42 30.40
N TYR A 183 3.94 1.46 29.87
CA TYR A 183 3.67 1.37 28.43
C TYR A 183 2.99 2.66 27.96
N THR A 184 3.10 2.92 26.67
CA THR A 184 2.23 3.87 25.98
C THR A 184 1.19 3.08 25.20
N VAL A 185 -0.07 3.49 25.29
CA VAL A 185 -1.19 2.91 24.55
C VAL A 185 -1.49 3.81 23.37
N VAL A 186 -1.50 3.23 22.18
CA VAL A 186 -1.90 3.90 20.94
C VAL A 186 -3.22 3.31 20.49
N ASN A 187 -4.25 4.14 20.40
CA ASN A 187 -5.55 3.77 19.85
C ASN A 187 -5.70 4.36 18.46
N LEU A 188 -6.17 3.54 17.52
CA LEU A 188 -6.38 3.93 16.14
C LEU A 188 -7.77 3.48 15.69
N ARG A 189 -8.51 4.39 15.10
CA ARG A 189 -9.80 4.14 14.47
C ARG A 189 -9.84 4.78 13.08
N CYS A 190 -10.10 3.99 12.06
CA CYS A 190 -10.25 4.48 10.68
C CYS A 190 -11.09 3.50 9.85
N PRO A 191 -11.51 3.87 8.63
CA PRO A 191 -12.09 2.91 7.69
C PRO A 191 -11.18 1.70 7.50
N ASP A 192 -11.76 0.50 7.53
CA ASP A 192 -10.98 -0.72 7.31
C ASP A 192 -10.54 -0.81 5.84
N ARG A 193 -9.33 -1.31 5.64
CA ARG A 193 -8.79 -1.53 4.30
C ARG A 193 -7.67 -2.56 4.32
N PRO A 194 -7.42 -3.22 3.17
CA PRO A 194 -6.27 -4.10 3.03
C PRO A 194 -4.98 -3.42 3.49
N LYS A 195 -4.17 -4.17 4.23
CA LYS A 195 -2.83 -3.79 4.73
C LYS A 195 -2.80 -2.66 5.77
N LEU A 196 -3.93 -2.29 6.36
CA LEU A 196 -3.94 -1.29 7.44
C LEU A 196 -3.04 -1.71 8.62
N LEU A 197 -3.16 -2.95 9.12
CA LEU A 197 -2.30 -3.50 10.17
C LEU A 197 -0.81 -3.47 9.80
N PHE A 198 -0.50 -3.77 8.53
CA PHE A 198 0.88 -3.71 8.04
C PHE A 198 1.41 -2.28 8.12
N ASP A 199 0.60 -1.29 7.76
CA ASP A 199 1.02 0.11 7.77
C ASP A 199 1.28 0.62 9.19
N THR A 200 0.38 0.33 10.12
CA THR A 200 0.50 0.79 11.51
C THR A 200 1.71 0.17 12.21
N VAL A 201 1.92 -1.13 12.07
CA VAL A 201 3.08 -1.83 12.66
C VAL A 201 4.39 -1.38 12.01
N CYS A 202 4.42 -1.18 10.69
CA CYS A 202 5.62 -0.67 10.01
C CYS A 202 5.99 0.73 10.52
N THR A 203 5.02 1.63 10.67
CA THR A 203 5.24 2.96 11.21
C THR A 203 5.81 2.92 12.62
N LEU A 204 5.18 2.15 13.53
CA LEU A 204 5.68 2.01 14.90
C LEU A 204 7.11 1.45 14.93
N THR A 205 7.40 0.47 14.07
CA THR A 205 8.73 -0.11 13.95
C THR A 205 9.76 0.88 13.40
N ASP A 206 9.42 1.69 12.39
CA ASP A 206 10.30 2.71 11.83
C ASP A 206 10.62 3.82 12.83
N MET A 207 9.65 4.12 13.69
CA MET A 207 9.80 5.02 14.83
C MET A 207 10.48 4.37 16.04
N GLN A 208 11.00 3.14 15.90
CA GLN A 208 11.74 2.42 16.95
C GLN A 208 10.88 2.05 18.18
N TYR A 209 9.57 1.85 18.00
CA TYR A 209 8.72 1.27 19.03
C TYR A 209 8.56 -0.24 18.87
N VAL A 210 8.54 -0.93 20.01
CA VAL A 210 8.23 -2.36 20.12
C VAL A 210 6.80 -2.51 20.59
N VAL A 211 6.00 -3.27 19.83
CA VAL A 211 4.63 -3.65 20.21
C VAL A 211 4.68 -4.88 21.11
N TYR A 212 4.24 -4.73 22.35
CA TYR A 212 4.18 -5.82 23.35
C TYR A 212 2.85 -6.56 23.33
N HIS A 213 1.77 -5.80 23.13
CA HIS A 213 0.43 -6.34 23.03
C HIS A 213 -0.34 -5.50 22.01
N ALA A 214 -1.21 -6.14 21.25
CA ALA A 214 -2.08 -5.46 20.32
C ALA A 214 -3.44 -6.14 20.25
N THR A 215 -4.48 -5.33 20.17
CA THR A 215 -5.84 -5.77 19.87
C THR A 215 -6.23 -5.14 18.54
N VAL A 216 -6.56 -5.97 17.55
CA VAL A 216 -6.90 -5.52 16.19
C VAL A 216 -8.26 -6.09 15.84
N ILE A 217 -9.22 -5.22 15.61
CA ILE A 217 -10.61 -5.54 15.29
C ILE A 217 -10.92 -4.90 13.94
N ALA A 218 -11.34 -5.71 12.97
CA ALA A 218 -11.72 -5.29 11.63
C ALA A 218 -13.15 -5.78 11.33
N GLU A 219 -14.09 -5.47 12.22
CA GLU A 219 -15.49 -5.86 12.09
C GLU A 219 -16.30 -4.72 11.47
N GLY A 220 -16.72 -4.90 10.21
CA GLY A 220 -17.52 -3.93 9.49
C GLY A 220 -16.68 -2.92 8.70
N PRO A 221 -17.19 -1.68 8.49
CA PRO A 221 -16.53 -0.70 7.63
C PRO A 221 -15.37 0.05 8.31
N GLU A 222 -15.21 -0.10 9.62
CA GLU A 222 -14.15 0.52 10.40
C GLU A 222 -13.26 -0.54 11.04
N ALA A 223 -11.98 -0.20 11.17
CA ALA A 223 -11.02 -0.96 11.92
C ALA A 223 -10.65 -0.20 13.21
N TYR A 224 -10.54 -0.95 14.29
CA TYR A 224 -10.05 -0.49 15.58
C TYR A 224 -8.77 -1.24 15.95
N GLN A 225 -7.72 -0.51 16.29
CA GLN A 225 -6.42 -1.07 16.66
C GLN A 225 -5.91 -0.41 17.94
N GLU A 226 -5.65 -1.21 18.97
CA GLU A 226 -5.04 -0.80 20.23
C GLU A 226 -3.65 -1.43 20.32
N TYR A 227 -2.61 -0.62 20.52
CA TYR A 227 -1.23 -1.07 20.64
C TYR A 227 -0.62 -0.64 21.98
N TYR A 228 -0.03 -1.58 22.70
CA TYR A 228 0.81 -1.31 23.87
C TYR A 228 2.26 -1.31 23.43
N ILE A 229 2.86 -0.12 23.42
CA ILE A 229 4.20 0.11 22.90
C ILE A 229 5.17 0.58 23.97
N ARG A 230 6.46 0.31 23.76
CA ARG A 230 7.59 1.01 24.38
C ARG A 230 8.61 1.32 23.32
N HIS A 231 9.37 2.39 23.50
CA HIS A 231 10.50 2.66 22.64
C HIS A 231 11.57 1.55 22.83
N MET A 232 12.44 1.35 21.85
CA MET A 232 13.49 0.31 21.91
C MET A 232 14.45 0.49 23.10
N ASP A 233 14.54 1.69 23.68
CA ASP A 233 15.29 1.95 24.92
C ASP A 233 14.56 1.46 26.19
N GLY A 234 13.32 0.97 26.06
CA GLY A 234 12.49 0.48 27.15
C GLY A 234 11.59 1.53 27.80
N CYS A 235 11.70 2.80 27.41
CA CYS A 235 10.91 3.89 27.98
C CYS A 235 9.54 4.04 27.29
N PRO A 236 8.49 4.46 28.01
CA PRO A 236 7.27 4.97 27.39
C PRO A 236 7.54 6.35 26.76
N ILE A 237 6.61 6.80 25.91
CA ILE A 237 6.63 8.16 25.35
C ILE A 237 6.64 9.18 26.49
N SER A 238 7.59 10.11 26.45
CA SER A 238 7.85 11.00 27.60
C SER A 238 7.52 12.47 27.32
N SER A 239 7.37 12.85 26.05
CA SER A 239 7.15 14.24 25.65
C SER A 239 5.95 14.40 24.72
N GLU A 240 5.24 15.52 24.84
CA GLU A 240 4.12 15.88 23.96
C GLU A 240 4.57 15.96 22.49
N ALA A 241 5.79 16.44 22.23
CA ALA A 241 6.34 16.47 20.87
C ALA A 241 6.54 15.07 20.28
N GLU A 242 6.96 14.09 21.09
CA GLU A 242 7.09 12.69 20.66
C GLU A 242 5.71 12.06 20.44
N GLN A 243 4.77 12.30 21.36
CA GLN A 243 3.37 11.89 21.23
C GLN A 243 2.76 12.40 19.91
N GLN A 244 2.93 13.69 19.62
CA GLN A 244 2.40 14.30 18.40
C GLN A 244 3.08 13.75 17.13
N ARG A 245 4.38 13.47 17.19
CA ARG A 245 5.07 12.80 16.07
C ARG A 245 4.49 11.42 15.80
N VAL A 246 4.20 10.62 16.83
CA VAL A 246 3.58 9.28 16.66
C VAL A 246 2.21 9.39 16.01
N ILE A 247 1.38 10.33 16.47
CA ILE A 247 0.08 10.61 15.88
C ILE A 247 0.22 10.97 14.39
N HIS A 248 1.08 11.95 14.06
CA HIS A 248 1.26 12.39 12.67
C HIS A 248 1.81 11.29 11.76
N CYS A 249 2.78 10.50 12.24
CA CYS A 249 3.35 9.39 11.45
C CYS A 249 2.30 8.30 11.16
N LEU A 250 1.47 7.96 12.15
CA LEU A 250 0.39 6.99 11.96
C LEU A 250 -0.68 7.53 11.01
N GLU A 251 -1.12 8.77 11.20
CA GLU A 251 -2.07 9.40 10.28
C GLU A 251 -1.56 9.43 8.84
N ALA A 252 -0.30 9.85 8.63
CA ALA A 252 0.31 9.92 7.31
C ALA A 252 0.40 8.54 6.65
N ALA A 253 0.82 7.52 7.41
CA ALA A 253 0.92 6.14 6.92
C ALA A 253 -0.45 5.54 6.54
N ILE A 254 -1.52 5.92 7.25
CA ILE A 254 -2.88 5.51 6.91
C ILE A 254 -3.34 6.22 5.64
N LYS A 255 -3.17 7.55 5.59
CA LYS A 255 -3.65 8.43 4.51
C LYS A 255 -2.98 8.17 3.18
N ARG A 256 -1.66 7.97 3.12
CA ARG A 256 -0.94 7.73 1.85
C ARG A 256 -1.37 6.47 1.09
N ARG A 257 -2.09 5.56 1.75
CA ARG A 257 -2.67 4.35 1.14
C ARG A 257 -4.20 4.30 1.29
N ALA A 258 -4.80 5.33 1.88
CA ALA A 258 -6.22 5.57 1.69
C ALA A 258 -6.37 6.03 0.23
N SER A 259 -7.06 5.22 -0.58
CA SER A 259 -7.17 5.43 -2.02
C SER A 259 -7.96 6.70 -2.31
N GLU A 260 -7.27 7.84 -2.40
CA GLU A 260 -7.86 9.08 -2.90
C GLU A 260 -7.76 9.07 -4.44
N GLY A 261 -8.91 9.27 -5.09
CA GLY A 261 -9.02 9.34 -6.54
C GLY A 261 -9.60 8.10 -7.21
N ILE A 262 -9.63 8.13 -8.54
CA ILE A 262 -10.20 7.09 -9.38
C ILE A 262 -9.15 6.02 -9.64
N ARG A 263 -9.55 4.75 -9.50
CA ARG A 263 -8.68 3.62 -9.81
C ARG A 263 -8.79 3.23 -11.28
N LEU A 264 -7.67 3.33 -11.98
CA LEU A 264 -7.50 2.94 -13.37
C LEU A 264 -6.63 1.68 -13.45
N GLU A 265 -7.15 0.64 -14.10
CA GLU A 265 -6.42 -0.60 -14.39
C GLU A 265 -6.07 -0.66 -15.86
N LEU A 266 -4.77 -0.64 -16.16
CA LEU A 266 -4.22 -0.83 -17.49
C LEU A 266 -3.86 -2.31 -17.69
N CYS A 267 -4.46 -2.94 -18.70
CA CYS A 267 -4.13 -4.29 -19.13
C CYS A 267 -3.83 -4.27 -20.64
N SER A 268 -2.57 -4.50 -21.01
CA SER A 268 -2.15 -4.57 -22.41
C SER A 268 -0.96 -5.49 -22.59
N ASP A 269 -0.58 -5.77 -23.84
CA ASP A 269 0.74 -6.29 -24.13
C ASP A 269 1.79 -5.27 -23.66
N ASP A 270 2.82 -5.76 -22.99
CA ASP A 270 3.90 -4.95 -22.46
C ASP A 270 4.86 -4.57 -23.59
N ARG A 271 5.32 -3.33 -23.57
CA ARG A 271 6.30 -2.81 -24.52
C ARG A 271 7.11 -1.71 -23.86
N VAL A 272 8.36 -1.57 -24.31
CA VAL A 272 9.18 -0.44 -23.89
C VAL A 272 8.50 0.87 -24.29
N GLY A 273 8.48 1.82 -23.35
CA GLY A 273 7.81 3.11 -23.50
C GLY A 273 6.32 3.13 -23.15
N LEU A 274 5.65 1.99 -22.92
CA LEU A 274 4.21 1.96 -22.58
C LEU A 274 3.87 2.88 -21.41
N LEU A 275 4.62 2.79 -20.31
CA LEU A 275 4.39 3.63 -19.12
C LEU A 275 4.64 5.11 -19.40
N SER A 276 5.64 5.44 -20.23
CA SER A 276 5.93 6.81 -20.64
C SER A 276 4.75 7.39 -21.41
N ASP A 277 4.20 6.65 -22.38
CA ASP A 277 3.08 7.08 -23.20
C ASP A 277 1.80 7.25 -22.37
N VAL A 278 1.45 6.26 -21.56
CA VAL A 278 0.23 6.28 -20.74
C VAL A 278 0.27 7.41 -19.71
N THR A 279 1.38 7.56 -18.98
CA THR A 279 1.50 8.63 -17.98
C THR A 279 1.64 10.01 -18.60
N ARG A 280 2.13 10.11 -19.85
CA ARG A 280 2.10 11.34 -20.62
C ARG A 280 0.66 11.75 -20.97
N ILE A 281 -0.18 10.81 -21.42
CA ILE A 281 -1.59 11.06 -21.70
C ILE A 281 -2.32 11.52 -20.43
N PHE A 282 -2.03 10.90 -19.28
CA PHE A 282 -2.56 11.36 -17.99
C PHE A 282 -2.18 12.81 -17.72
N ARG A 283 -0.90 13.16 -17.86
CA ARG A 283 -0.40 14.53 -17.67
C ARG A 283 -1.08 15.53 -18.62
N GLU A 284 -1.18 15.19 -19.90
CA GLU A 284 -1.76 16.07 -20.94
C GLU A 284 -3.26 16.31 -20.73
N ASN A 285 -3.96 15.36 -20.10
CA ASN A 285 -5.36 15.50 -19.69
C ASN A 285 -5.55 16.06 -18.27
N GLY A 286 -4.47 16.54 -17.63
CA GLY A 286 -4.54 17.19 -16.31
C GLY A 286 -4.73 16.23 -15.14
N LEU A 287 -4.43 14.94 -15.31
CA LEU A 287 -4.46 13.95 -14.24
C LEU A 287 -3.13 13.92 -13.48
N SER A 288 -3.22 13.77 -12.17
CA SER A 288 -2.10 13.50 -11.28
C SER A 288 -2.19 12.08 -10.73
N VAL A 289 -1.06 11.37 -10.66
CA VAL A 289 -1.01 9.99 -10.15
C VAL A 289 -0.60 10.03 -8.69
N THR A 290 -1.51 9.69 -7.78
CA THR A 290 -1.24 9.64 -6.33
C THR A 290 -0.59 8.33 -5.91
N ARG A 291 -0.91 7.25 -6.64
CA ARG A 291 -0.32 5.93 -6.44
C ARG A 291 -0.25 5.14 -7.74
N ALA A 292 0.82 4.37 -7.92
CA ALA A 292 0.94 3.43 -9.02
C ALA A 292 1.49 2.08 -8.55
N GLU A 293 0.88 0.99 -9.01
CA GLU A 293 1.42 -0.36 -8.97
C GLU A 293 1.67 -0.81 -10.40
N VAL A 294 2.93 -1.09 -10.76
CA VAL A 294 3.31 -1.54 -12.10
C VAL A 294 3.87 -2.94 -12.02
N LYS A 295 3.36 -3.85 -12.83
CA LYS A 295 3.78 -5.26 -12.86
C LYS A 295 3.71 -5.80 -14.28
N THR A 296 4.80 -6.39 -14.74
CA THR A 296 4.79 -7.22 -15.95
C THR A 296 4.59 -8.68 -15.58
N ARG A 297 3.58 -9.34 -16.17
CA ARG A 297 3.31 -10.77 -16.03
C ARG A 297 3.41 -11.45 -17.40
N GLY A 298 4.52 -12.15 -17.63
CA GLY A 298 4.80 -12.72 -18.94
C GLY A 298 5.00 -11.60 -19.96
N SER A 299 4.18 -11.57 -21.01
CA SER A 299 4.16 -10.50 -22.02
C SER A 299 3.15 -9.39 -21.73
N GLN A 300 2.41 -9.46 -20.61
CA GLN A 300 1.34 -8.50 -20.31
C GLN A 300 1.76 -7.51 -19.24
N ALA A 301 1.46 -6.24 -19.49
CA ALA A 301 1.52 -5.18 -18.49
C ALA A 301 0.18 -5.12 -17.74
N VAL A 302 0.23 -5.24 -16.41
CA VAL A 302 -0.93 -5.14 -15.52
C VAL A 302 -0.61 -4.07 -14.50
N ASN A 303 -1.07 -2.85 -14.78
CA ASN A 303 -0.73 -1.66 -14.01
C ASN A 303 -1.98 -1.05 -13.38
N ILE A 304 -1.86 -0.58 -12.15
CA ILE A 304 -2.93 0.09 -11.41
C ILE A 304 -2.46 1.49 -11.10
N PHE A 305 -3.27 2.48 -11.44
CA PHE A 305 -3.03 3.89 -11.14
C PHE A 305 -4.20 4.45 -10.35
N TYR A 306 -3.92 5.16 -9.26
CA TYR A 306 -4.88 5.99 -8.57
C TYR A 306 -4.64 7.42 -9.00
N VAL A 307 -5.69 8.07 -9.52
CA VAL A 307 -5.58 9.39 -10.14
C VAL A 307 -6.55 10.40 -9.56
N THR A 308 -6.05 11.61 -9.35
CA THR A 308 -6.81 12.82 -9.04
C THR A 308 -6.63 13.82 -10.17
N ASP A 309 -7.31 14.96 -10.11
CA ASP A 309 -6.91 16.08 -10.95
C ASP A 309 -5.58 16.70 -10.46
N ALA A 310 -5.05 17.66 -11.20
CA ALA A 310 -3.81 18.36 -10.85
C ALA A 310 -3.88 19.19 -9.55
N SER A 311 -5.08 19.49 -9.06
CA SER A 311 -5.32 20.21 -7.79
C SER A 311 -5.45 19.26 -6.59
N GLY A 312 -5.62 17.96 -6.84
CA GLY A 312 -5.87 16.94 -5.81
C GLY A 312 -7.36 16.61 -5.63
N ASP A 313 -8.24 17.17 -6.44
CA ASP A 313 -9.68 16.96 -6.37
C ASP A 313 -10.12 15.72 -7.19
N PRO A 314 -11.34 15.20 -6.95
CA PRO A 314 -11.91 14.13 -7.76
C PRO A 314 -12.00 14.50 -9.25
N VAL A 315 -11.58 13.56 -10.10
CA VAL A 315 -11.57 13.76 -11.56
C VAL A 315 -12.99 13.71 -12.11
N LYS A 316 -13.29 14.61 -13.06
CA LYS A 316 -14.57 14.59 -13.80
C LYS A 316 -14.66 13.40 -14.76
N SER A 317 -15.85 12.81 -14.86
CA SER A 317 -16.08 11.64 -15.72
C SER A 317 -15.75 11.90 -17.19
N GLU A 318 -15.96 13.11 -17.70
CA GLU A 318 -15.63 13.44 -19.09
C GLU A 318 -14.13 13.34 -19.38
N THR A 319 -13.29 13.75 -18.42
CA THR A 319 -11.83 13.64 -18.53
C THR A 319 -11.39 12.18 -18.53
N ILE A 320 -11.99 11.34 -17.68
CA ILE A 320 -11.70 9.91 -17.65
C ILE A 320 -12.07 9.25 -18.99
N GLU A 321 -13.24 9.56 -19.55
CA GLU A 321 -13.65 9.00 -20.84
C GLU A 321 -12.77 9.50 -21.99
N ALA A 322 -12.29 10.75 -21.96
CA ALA A 322 -11.31 11.26 -22.93
C ALA A 322 -9.99 10.46 -22.88
N VAL A 323 -9.45 10.25 -21.68
CA VAL A 323 -8.23 9.46 -21.46
C VAL A 323 -8.40 8.02 -21.90
N ARG A 324 -9.55 7.39 -21.59
CA ARG A 324 -9.84 6.02 -22.03
C ARG A 324 -10.00 5.91 -23.55
N LYS A 325 -10.56 6.94 -24.20
CA LYS A 325 -10.66 6.99 -25.66
C LYS A 325 -9.29 7.09 -26.33
N GLU A 326 -8.37 7.83 -25.71
CA GLU A 326 -7.01 8.02 -26.23
C GLU A 326 -6.13 6.77 -26.03
N ILE A 327 -6.19 6.14 -24.84
CA ILE A 327 -5.41 4.93 -24.54
C ILE A 327 -6.02 3.67 -25.15
N GLY A 328 -7.36 3.58 -25.14
CA GLY A 328 -8.12 2.42 -25.59
C GLY A 328 -9.07 1.91 -24.51
N LEU A 329 -10.36 1.84 -24.85
CA LEU A 329 -11.45 1.46 -23.92
C LEU A 329 -11.32 0.02 -23.38
N THR A 330 -10.70 -0.87 -24.16
CA THR A 330 -10.45 -2.27 -23.80
C THR A 330 -9.14 -2.48 -23.06
N ILE A 331 -8.31 -1.45 -22.97
CA ILE A 331 -6.97 -1.48 -22.36
C ILE A 331 -7.02 -0.81 -20.98
N LEU A 332 -7.73 0.31 -20.86
CA LEU A 332 -7.86 1.07 -19.62
C LEU A 332 -9.26 0.93 -19.02
N HIS A 333 -9.34 0.19 -17.92
CA HIS A 333 -10.57 -0.05 -17.16
C HIS A 333 -10.64 0.88 -15.96
N VAL A 334 -11.84 1.38 -15.67
CA VAL A 334 -12.12 2.13 -14.43
C VAL A 334 -12.71 1.15 -13.44
N LYS A 335 -12.17 1.10 -12.22
CA LYS A 335 -12.82 0.43 -11.10
C LYS A 335 -13.36 1.47 -10.14
N ASP A 336 -14.67 1.42 -9.91
CA ASP A 336 -15.30 2.13 -8.82
C ASP A 336 -15.01 1.38 -7.53
N ASP A 337 -13.99 1.82 -6.79
CA ASP A 337 -13.70 1.31 -5.44
C ASP A 337 -14.68 1.90 -4.39
N ALA A 338 -15.76 2.58 -4.83
CA ALA A 338 -16.88 2.97 -3.97
C ALA A 338 -17.76 1.73 -3.68
N TYR A 339 -17.27 0.84 -2.81
CA TYR A 339 -18.01 -0.31 -2.28
C TYR A 339 -18.76 -1.10 -3.36
N SER A 340 -18.07 -2.03 -4.01
CA SER A 340 -18.72 -3.16 -4.67
C SER A 340 -19.46 -4.00 -3.62
N LYS A 341 -20.63 -3.52 -3.19
CA LYS A 341 -21.72 -4.39 -2.77
C LYS A 341 -22.26 -4.97 -4.06
N SER A 342 -22.07 -6.27 -4.26
CA SER A 342 -23.04 -7.01 -5.07
C SER A 342 -24.44 -6.60 -4.59
N PRO A 343 -25.41 -6.34 -5.48
CA PRO A 343 -26.79 -6.13 -5.04
C PRO A 343 -27.19 -7.31 -4.15
N PRO A 344 -28.03 -7.11 -3.12
CA PRO A 344 -28.54 -8.25 -2.39
C PRO A 344 -29.16 -9.17 -3.43
N GLN A 345 -28.61 -10.38 -3.56
CA GLN A 345 -29.37 -11.43 -4.21
C GLN A 345 -30.65 -11.50 -3.39
N GLU A 346 -31.73 -10.99 -3.98
CA GLU A 346 -33.06 -11.40 -3.60
C GLU A 346 -32.99 -12.92 -3.55
N SER A 347 -33.03 -13.45 -2.33
CA SER A 347 -33.37 -14.83 -2.12
C SER A 347 -34.78 -14.96 -2.67
N LEU A 348 -34.86 -15.29 -3.95
CA LEU A 348 -36.04 -15.89 -4.54
C LEU A 348 -36.29 -17.14 -3.71
N ILE A 349 -37.16 -16.97 -2.72
CA ILE A 349 -37.80 -18.03 -1.98
C ILE A 349 -38.53 -18.86 -3.03
N PHE A 350 -37.86 -19.88 -3.56
CA PHE A 350 -38.51 -20.94 -4.31
C PHE A 350 -39.30 -21.78 -3.31
N SER A 351 -40.54 -21.35 -3.11
CA SER A 351 -41.63 -22.13 -2.55
C SER A 351 -41.86 -23.37 -3.43
N LEU A 352 -41.24 -24.50 -3.08
CA LEU A 352 -41.71 -25.82 -3.50
C LEU A 352 -42.66 -26.35 -2.44
N GLY A 353 -43.91 -25.88 -2.53
CA GLY A 353 -45.03 -26.46 -1.82
C GLY A 353 -45.42 -27.81 -2.41
N THR A 354 -45.43 -28.81 -1.53
CA THR A 354 -46.28 -30.02 -1.50
C THR A 354 -46.03 -31.17 -2.48
N LEU A 355 -45.64 -32.32 -1.90
CA LEU A 355 -46.13 -33.70 -2.10
C LEU A 355 -45.11 -34.60 -1.35
N PHE A 356 -45.34 -35.13 -0.14
CA PHE A 356 -46.35 -36.13 0.23
C PHE A 356 -46.54 -36.22 1.76
N LYS A 357 -47.70 -36.73 2.14
CA LYS A 357 -48.28 -36.87 3.47
C LYS A 357 -47.67 -38.01 4.33
N SER A 358 -47.67 -37.72 5.64
CA SER A 358 -48.05 -38.59 6.79
C SER A 358 -47.27 -39.87 7.13
N ARG A 359 -46.69 -39.90 8.34
CA ARG A 359 -47.20 -40.63 9.55
C ARG A 359 -46.14 -40.55 10.67
N PHE A 360 -46.49 -39.94 11.80
CA PHE A 360 -46.59 -40.59 13.12
C PHE A 360 -45.32 -41.33 13.60
N LEU A 361 -44.64 -40.82 14.62
CA LEU A 361 -44.70 -41.32 16.00
C LEU A 361 -43.83 -40.48 16.96
N TYR A 362 -44.26 -40.51 18.22
CA TYR A 362 -43.85 -39.75 19.40
C TYR A 362 -42.59 -40.31 20.10
N ASN A 363 -42.10 -39.54 21.08
CA ASN A 363 -41.32 -39.94 22.29
C ASN A 363 -39.83 -40.26 22.08
N LEU A 364 -38.84 -39.92 22.94
CA LEU A 364 -38.63 -39.38 24.30
C LEU A 364 -37.23 -38.67 24.24
N GLY A 365 -36.72 -37.84 25.14
CA GLY A 365 -37.05 -37.44 26.50
C GLY A 365 -35.87 -36.58 27.03
N LEU A 366 -36.21 -35.54 27.77
CA LEU A 366 -35.33 -34.65 28.56
C LEU A 366 -34.66 -35.40 29.74
N ILE A 367 -33.75 -34.69 30.44
CA ILE A 367 -33.21 -34.87 31.83
C ILE A 367 -31.77 -35.45 31.84
N LYS A 368 -30.73 -34.95 32.54
CA LYS A 368 -30.55 -33.91 33.60
C LYS A 368 -29.07 -33.49 33.69
N SER A 369 -28.87 -32.31 34.28
CA SER A 369 -27.65 -31.87 34.97
C SER A 369 -27.55 -32.50 36.38
N CYS A 370 -26.31 -32.81 36.80
CA CYS A 370 -25.72 -32.92 38.15
C CYS A 370 -24.19 -32.93 37.92
N SER A 371 -23.30 -32.26 38.66
CA SER A 371 -23.33 -31.59 39.96
C SER A 371 -22.30 -30.46 39.98
#